data_AF-I3TAA9-F1
#
_entry.id   AF-I3TAA9-F1
#
_cell.length_a   1.000
_cell.length_b   1.000
_cell.length_c   1.000
_cell.angle_alpha   90.00
_cell.angle_beta   90.00
_cell.angle_gamma   90.00
#
_symmetry.space_group_name_H-M   'P 1'
#
loop_
_entity.id
_entity.type
_entity.pdbx_description
1 polymer ?
#
loop_
_entity_poly.entity_id
_entity_poly.type
_entity_poly.pdbx_seq_one_letter_code
_entity_poly.pdbx_strand_id
1 'polypeptide(L)'
;MGLIKSAIGDAILTSIFVFCISSLRTLTFKTSLFLGLQSVLLATLFISTIINTFIVLTISLIGRALGGASFNPSTTVSFYTAGFRPDASLFSMAVRFPAQAAGGVLGVMAILELMPEQYKHMVKGPSLKVDLHTGAIAEGVLTFTHNLVILFIMLKGPRNPWVKVYLLSVATLVLVLTGSGYTGPSLNPANAFGWAYMNNKHSTWEQFYVFWICPLMGAVSAGLGHRFLFMSQTKQKKA
;
A
#
# COMPACT_ATOMS: atom_id res chain seq x y z
N MET A 1 -15.06 -17.08 -6.37
CA MET A 1 -14.74 -17.54 -5.01
C MET A 1 -15.75 -16.90 -4.06
N GLY A 2 -16.22 -17.59 -3.01
CA GLY A 2 -17.19 -17.00 -2.08
C GLY A 2 -16.64 -15.77 -1.34
N LEU A 3 -17.52 -14.87 -0.89
CA LEU A 3 -17.14 -13.63 -0.20
C LEU A 3 -16.27 -13.87 1.04
N ILE A 4 -16.68 -14.82 1.89
CA ILE A 4 -15.95 -15.19 3.12
C ILE A 4 -14.54 -15.68 2.79
N LYS A 5 -14.41 -16.59 1.81
CA LYS A 5 -13.09 -17.11 1.39
C LYS A 5 -12.20 -16.01 0.81
N SER A 6 -12.79 -15.02 0.13
CA SER A 6 -12.06 -13.85 -0.36
C SER A 6 -11.60 -12.94 0.77
N ALA A 7 -12.44 -12.73 1.79
CA ALA A 7 -12.07 -11.96 2.98
C ALA A 7 -10.94 -12.63 3.77
N ILE A 8 -10.96 -13.95 3.92
CA ILE A 8 -9.87 -14.72 4.55
C ILE A 8 -8.58 -14.57 3.74
N GLY A 9 -8.64 -14.71 2.41
CA GLY A 9 -7.48 -14.53 1.54
C GLY A 9 -6.89 -13.12 1.66
N ASP A 10 -7.74 -12.09 1.71
CA ASP A 10 -7.36 -10.70 1.93
C ASP A 10 -6.66 -10.48 3.28
N ALA A 11 -7.19 -11.07 4.36
CA ALA A 11 -6.59 -10.99 5.69
C ALA A 11 -5.19 -11.62 5.72
N ILE A 12 -5.04 -12.84 5.17
CA ILE A 12 -3.76 -13.54 5.08
C ILE A 12 -2.76 -12.72 4.27
N LEU A 13 -3.16 -12.25 3.08
CA LEU A 13 -2.28 -11.49 2.20
C LEU A 13 -1.85 -10.16 2.85
N THR A 14 -2.77 -9.48 3.54
CA THR A 14 -2.46 -8.22 4.23
C THR A 14 -1.49 -8.44 5.38
N SER A 15 -1.65 -9.52 6.15
CA SER A 15 -0.70 -9.88 7.21
C SER A 15 0.71 -10.06 6.68
N ILE A 16 0.86 -10.87 5.62
CA ILE A 16 2.17 -11.10 4.97
C ILE A 16 2.73 -9.78 4.43
N PHE A 17 1.91 -8.97 3.76
CA PHE A 17 2.33 -7.67 3.23
C PHE A 17 2.85 -6.74 4.35
N VAL A 18 2.08 -6.56 5.42
CA VAL A 18 2.44 -5.65 6.51
C VAL A 18 3.68 -6.13 7.24
N PHE A 19 3.83 -7.44 7.46
CA PHE A 19 5.05 -8.03 8.00
C PHE A 19 6.27 -7.70 7.12
N CYS A 20 6.18 -8.01 5.83
CA CYS A 20 7.29 -7.82 4.89
C CYS A 20 7.65 -6.33 4.74
N ILE A 21 6.67 -5.46 4.51
CA ILE A 21 6.94 -4.03 4.27
C ILE A 21 7.52 -3.34 5.50
N SER A 22 7.13 -3.76 6.70
CA SER A 22 7.66 -3.24 7.97
C SER A 22 9.12 -3.65 8.19
N SER A 23 9.56 -4.77 7.61
CA SER A 23 10.96 -5.21 7.64
C SER A 23 11.87 -4.52 6.62
N LEU A 24 11.30 -3.79 5.64
CA LEU A 24 12.03 -3.21 4.51
C LEU A 24 13.20 -2.31 4.95
N ARG A 25 12.99 -1.45 5.96
CA ARG A 25 14.03 -0.55 6.47
C ARG A 25 15.19 -1.34 7.07
N THR A 26 14.90 -2.35 7.89
CA THR A 26 15.92 -3.19 8.53
C THR A 26 16.69 -4.00 7.48
N LEU A 27 15.98 -4.59 6.51
CA LEU A 27 16.63 -5.33 5.41
C LEU A 27 17.53 -4.42 4.59
N THR A 28 17.06 -3.22 4.22
CA THR A 28 17.88 -2.23 3.49
C THR A 28 19.13 -1.87 4.29
N PHE A 29 18.99 -1.60 5.58
CA PHE A 29 20.12 -1.25 6.43
C PHE A 29 21.15 -2.39 6.49
N LYS A 30 20.71 -3.63 6.75
CA LYS A 30 21.62 -4.78 6.80
C LYS A 30 22.31 -5.04 5.46
N THR A 31 21.59 -4.97 4.35
CA THR A 31 22.15 -5.17 3.02
C THR A 31 23.13 -4.07 2.66
N SER A 32 22.79 -2.80 2.91
CA SER A 32 23.70 -1.68 2.64
C SER A 32 24.95 -1.72 3.52
N LEU A 33 24.82 -2.11 4.79
CA LEU A 33 25.97 -2.32 5.69
C LEU A 33 26.88 -3.44 5.19
N PHE A 34 26.31 -4.58 4.79
CA PHE A 34 27.06 -5.71 4.24
C PHE A 34 27.84 -5.34 2.97
N LEU A 35 27.25 -4.50 2.11
CA LEU A 35 27.88 -4.03 0.88
C LEU A 35 28.82 -2.83 1.09
N GLY A 36 28.91 -2.26 2.29
CA GLY A 36 29.69 -1.06 2.57
C GLY A 36 29.13 0.23 1.94
N LEU A 37 27.81 0.26 1.67
CA LEU A 37 27.12 1.32 0.93
C LEU A 37 26.15 2.14 1.81
N GLN A 38 26.18 1.97 3.14
CA GLN A 38 25.23 2.61 4.06
C GLN A 38 25.25 4.14 4.03
N SER A 39 26.37 4.75 3.67
CA SER A 39 26.53 6.22 3.55
C SER A 39 26.11 6.77 2.19
N VAL A 40 25.88 5.91 1.19
CA VAL A 40 25.55 6.31 -0.19
C VAL A 40 24.04 6.29 -0.37
N LEU A 41 23.40 7.45 -0.25
CA LEU A 41 21.93 7.59 -0.32
C LEU A 41 21.32 6.92 -1.55
N LEU A 42 21.89 7.15 -2.74
CA LEU A 42 21.35 6.58 -3.97
C LEU A 42 21.43 5.05 -3.98
N ALA A 43 22.51 4.48 -3.41
CA ALA A 43 22.67 3.05 -3.30
C ALA A 43 21.67 2.45 -2.30
N THR A 44 21.44 3.09 -1.15
CA THR A 44 20.46 2.60 -0.17
C THR A 44 19.03 2.65 -0.72
N LEU A 45 18.67 3.72 -1.45
CA LEU A 45 17.38 3.81 -2.14
C LEU A 45 17.23 2.75 -3.24
N PHE A 46 18.30 2.49 -4.00
CA PHE A 46 18.30 1.42 -5.00
C PHE A 46 18.10 0.05 -4.35
N ILE A 47 18.82 -0.25 -3.26
CA ILE A 47 18.67 -1.48 -2.47
C ILE A 47 17.23 -1.62 -1.96
N SER A 48 16.66 -0.57 -1.34
CA SER A 48 15.26 -0.58 -0.89
C SER A 48 14.29 -0.85 -2.04
N THR A 49 14.52 -0.26 -3.21
CA THR A 49 13.67 -0.45 -4.39
C THR A 49 13.69 -1.91 -4.85
N ILE A 50 14.88 -2.51 -4.93
CA ILE A 50 15.04 -3.90 -5.34
C ILE A 50 14.37 -4.83 -4.33
N ILE A 51 14.63 -4.67 -3.03
CA ILE A 51 13.99 -5.49 -1.98
C ILE A 51 12.46 -5.35 -2.04
N ASN A 52 11.94 -4.12 -2.16
CA ASN A 52 10.51 -3.90 -2.28
C ASN A 52 9.92 -4.53 -3.56
N THR A 53 10.67 -4.55 -4.66
CA THR A 53 10.25 -5.21 -5.91
C THR A 53 10.04 -6.71 -5.69
N PHE A 54 10.99 -7.38 -5.01
CA PHE A 54 10.86 -8.79 -4.65
C PHE A 54 9.68 -9.05 -3.71
N ILE A 55 9.48 -8.18 -2.70
CA ILE A 55 8.33 -8.27 -1.79
C ILE A 55 7.02 -8.18 -2.58
N VAL A 56 6.83 -7.14 -3.39
CA VAL A 56 5.58 -6.92 -4.13
C VAL A 56 5.33 -8.01 -5.16
N LEU A 57 6.37 -8.56 -5.81
CA LEU A 57 6.23 -9.72 -6.71
C LEU A 57 5.74 -10.95 -5.94
N THR A 58 6.32 -11.22 -4.77
CA THR A 58 5.94 -12.36 -3.91
C THR A 58 4.51 -12.21 -3.43
N ILE A 59 4.12 -11.04 -2.92
CA ILE A 59 2.74 -10.72 -2.54
C ILE A 59 1.79 -10.88 -3.73
N SER A 60 2.19 -10.44 -4.93
CA SER A 60 1.36 -10.60 -6.14
C SER A 60 1.20 -12.05 -6.58
N LEU A 61 2.17 -12.92 -6.31
CA LEU A 61 2.07 -14.37 -6.57
C LEU A 61 1.15 -15.04 -5.55
N ILE A 62 1.34 -14.76 -4.25
CA ILE A 62 0.50 -15.28 -3.18
C ILE A 62 -0.95 -14.82 -3.36
N GLY A 63 -1.19 -13.55 -3.68
CA GLY A 63 -2.53 -13.02 -3.92
C GLY A 63 -3.26 -13.73 -5.06
N ARG A 64 -2.54 -14.09 -6.14
CA ARG A 64 -3.08 -14.91 -7.22
C ARG A 64 -3.43 -16.33 -6.76
N ALA A 65 -2.54 -16.97 -5.99
CA ALA A 65 -2.78 -18.29 -5.42
C ALA A 65 -3.97 -18.30 -4.44
N LEU A 66 -4.20 -17.20 -3.73
CA LEU A 66 -5.35 -16.97 -2.85
C LEU A 66 -6.59 -16.47 -3.60
N GLY A 67 -6.70 -16.73 -4.90
CA GLY A 67 -7.90 -16.43 -5.68
C GLY A 67 -8.13 -14.94 -5.98
N GLY A 68 -7.06 -14.15 -6.11
CA GLY A 68 -7.14 -12.72 -6.39
C GLY A 68 -7.31 -11.86 -5.12
N ALA A 69 -6.75 -12.32 -4.01
CA ALA A 69 -6.74 -11.57 -2.75
C ALA A 69 -6.10 -10.18 -2.91
N SER A 70 -6.60 -9.22 -2.14
CA SER A 70 -6.13 -7.84 -2.09
C SER A 70 -5.66 -7.50 -0.68
N PHE A 71 -4.62 -6.68 -0.59
CA PHE A 71 -4.02 -6.27 0.68
C PHE A 71 -4.12 -4.77 0.95
N ASN A 72 -4.77 -4.01 0.05
CA ASN A 72 -4.87 -2.56 0.15
C ASN A 72 -6.30 -2.09 -0.18
N PRO A 73 -7.02 -1.49 0.79
CA PRO A 73 -8.33 -0.91 0.56
C PRO A 73 -8.32 0.17 -0.53
N SER A 74 -7.33 1.07 -0.53
CA SER A 74 -7.21 2.15 -1.50
C SER A 74 -7.01 1.64 -2.93
N THR A 75 -6.16 0.64 -3.13
CA THR A 75 -6.01 0.00 -4.46
C THR A 75 -7.28 -0.73 -4.89
N THR A 76 -7.98 -1.36 -3.95
CA THR A 76 -9.26 -2.01 -4.26
C THR A 76 -10.30 -1.01 -4.75
N VAL A 77 -10.42 0.13 -4.06
CA VAL A 77 -11.34 1.21 -4.42
C VAL A 77 -10.96 1.84 -5.76
N SER A 78 -9.70 2.18 -6.00
CA SER A 78 -9.29 2.86 -7.24
C SER A 78 -9.54 1.99 -8.49
N PHE A 79 -9.27 0.68 -8.43
CA PHE A 79 -9.56 -0.24 -9.53
C PHE A 79 -11.06 -0.45 -9.74
N TYR A 80 -11.84 -0.53 -8.67
CA TYR A 80 -13.30 -0.60 -8.78
C TYR A 80 -13.87 0.65 -9.43
N THR A 81 -13.51 1.84 -8.94
CA THR A 81 -13.96 3.12 -9.49
C THR A 81 -13.52 3.30 -10.94
N ALA A 82 -12.32 2.84 -11.30
CA ALA A 82 -11.84 2.86 -12.69
C ALA A 82 -12.59 1.88 -13.62
N GLY A 83 -13.31 0.89 -13.08
CA GLY A 83 -14.05 -0.12 -13.83
C GLY A 83 -13.26 -1.40 -14.13
N PHE A 84 -12.16 -1.65 -13.42
CA PHE A 84 -11.29 -2.82 -13.58
C PHE A 84 -11.49 -3.90 -12.49
N ARG A 85 -12.55 -3.78 -11.69
CA ARG A 85 -13.04 -4.84 -10.77
C ARG A 85 -14.55 -5.03 -10.90
N PRO A 86 -15.03 -5.65 -12.00
CA PRO A 86 -16.46 -5.85 -12.22
C PRO A 86 -17.10 -6.83 -11.22
N ASP A 87 -16.29 -7.67 -10.58
CA ASP A 87 -16.69 -8.65 -9.56
C ASP A 87 -16.79 -8.06 -8.15
N ALA A 88 -16.31 -6.83 -7.94
CA ALA A 88 -16.40 -6.15 -6.66
C ALA A 88 -17.69 -5.34 -6.54
N SER A 89 -18.23 -5.29 -5.33
CA SER A 89 -19.35 -4.42 -4.93
C SER A 89 -19.03 -3.70 -3.63
N LEU A 90 -19.75 -2.62 -3.33
CA LEU A 90 -19.62 -1.92 -2.04
C LEU A 90 -19.83 -2.86 -0.85
N PHE A 91 -20.82 -3.76 -0.93
CA PHE A 91 -21.06 -4.80 0.08
C PHE A 91 -19.87 -5.74 0.23
N SER A 92 -19.26 -6.19 -0.88
CA SER A 92 -18.07 -7.04 -0.81
C SER A 92 -16.89 -6.34 -0.14
N MET A 93 -16.72 -5.04 -0.38
CA MET A 93 -15.64 -4.24 0.24
C MET A 93 -15.90 -4.01 1.73
N ALA A 94 -17.15 -3.79 2.13
CA ALA A 94 -17.54 -3.63 3.53
C ALA A 94 -17.20 -4.87 4.37
N VAL A 95 -17.20 -6.07 3.78
CA VAL A 95 -16.75 -7.30 4.45
C VAL A 95 -15.24 -7.50 4.35
N ARG A 96 -14.64 -7.19 3.21
CA ARG A 96 -13.21 -7.44 2.95
C ARG A 96 -12.27 -6.44 3.63
N PHE A 97 -12.64 -5.17 3.77
CA PHE A 97 -11.76 -4.16 4.38
C PHE A 97 -11.52 -4.38 5.88
N PRO A 98 -12.52 -4.75 6.71
CA PRO A 98 -12.28 -5.19 8.07
C PRO A 98 -11.34 -6.41 8.14
N ALA A 99 -11.48 -7.36 7.20
CA ALA A 99 -10.60 -8.52 7.14
C ALA A 99 -9.15 -8.13 6.79
N GLN A 100 -8.96 -7.19 5.84
CA GLN A 100 -7.64 -6.60 5.56
C GLN A 100 -7.08 -5.89 6.78
N ALA A 101 -7.89 -5.10 7.50
CA ALA A 101 -7.46 -4.41 8.71
C ALA A 101 -7.03 -5.39 9.81
N ALA A 102 -7.78 -6.46 10.05
CA ALA A 102 -7.40 -7.53 10.97
C ALA A 102 -6.10 -8.23 10.53
N GLY A 103 -5.96 -8.50 9.22
CA GLY A 103 -4.69 -8.96 8.64
C GLY A 103 -3.53 -8.02 8.92
N GLY A 104 -3.75 -6.70 8.78
CA GLY A 104 -2.76 -5.69 9.11
C GLY A 104 -2.31 -5.75 10.57
N VAL A 105 -3.24 -5.91 11.51
CA VAL A 105 -2.93 -6.11 12.93
C VAL A 105 -2.04 -7.35 13.12
N LEU A 106 -2.42 -8.49 12.55
CA LEU A 106 -1.64 -9.73 12.64
C LEU A 106 -0.22 -9.56 12.06
N GLY A 107 -0.08 -8.83 10.95
CA GLY A 107 1.22 -8.53 10.35
C GLY A 107 2.10 -7.65 11.24
N VAL A 108 1.52 -6.65 11.91
CA VAL A 108 2.26 -5.81 12.88
C VAL A 108 2.64 -6.63 14.12
N MET A 109 1.73 -7.45 14.65
CA MET A 109 2.05 -8.34 15.79
C MET A 109 3.22 -9.27 15.45
N ALA A 110 3.17 -9.92 14.29
CA ALA A 110 4.22 -10.83 13.84
C ALA A 110 5.58 -10.13 13.70
N ILE A 111 5.63 -8.91 13.15
CA ILE A 111 6.92 -8.21 12.99
C ILE A 111 7.46 -7.71 14.33
N LEU A 112 6.60 -7.28 15.26
CA LEU A 112 7.04 -6.86 16.59
C LEU A 112 7.57 -8.03 17.42
N GLU A 113 7.00 -9.22 17.25
CA GLU A 113 7.44 -10.45 17.92
C GLU A 113 8.75 -10.99 17.33
N LEU A 114 8.84 -11.07 15.99
CA LEU A 114 9.95 -11.75 15.31
C LEU A 114 11.17 -10.84 15.03
N MET A 115 11.02 -9.51 15.13
CA MET A 115 12.14 -8.60 14.88
C MET A 115 13.16 -8.68 16.03
N PRO A 116 14.46 -8.92 15.74
CA PRO A 116 15.48 -8.92 16.79
C PRO A 116 15.52 -7.60 17.56
N GLU A 117 15.72 -7.66 18.88
CA GLU A 117 15.66 -6.50 19.79
C GLU A 117 16.46 -5.30 19.29
N GLN A 118 17.70 -5.53 18.83
CA GLN A 118 18.58 -4.49 18.30
C GLN A 118 18.01 -3.72 17.09
N TYR A 119 17.03 -4.26 16.37
CA TYR A 119 16.40 -3.65 15.21
C TYR A 119 14.94 -3.22 15.44
N LYS A 120 14.33 -3.52 16.59
CA LYS A 120 12.93 -3.15 16.88
C LYS A 120 12.67 -1.65 16.74
N HIS A 121 13.64 -0.81 17.11
CA HIS A 121 13.55 0.64 16.98
C HIS A 121 13.40 1.13 15.52
N MET A 122 13.79 0.31 14.53
CA MET A 122 13.69 0.63 13.09
C MET A 122 12.30 0.34 12.52
N VAL A 123 11.52 -0.48 13.22
CA VAL A 123 10.20 -1.00 12.83
C VAL A 123 9.12 -0.06 13.37
N LYS A 124 8.56 0.76 12.48
CA LYS A 124 7.53 1.75 12.81
C LYS A 124 6.56 1.91 11.64
N GLY A 125 5.30 2.15 11.96
CA GLY A 125 4.26 2.45 10.98
C GLY A 125 4.01 3.92 10.71
N PRO A 126 2.99 4.21 9.89
CA PRO A 126 2.46 5.55 9.70
C PRO A 126 1.96 6.15 11.01
N SER A 127 2.16 7.45 11.18
CA SER A 127 1.65 8.23 12.32
C SER A 127 1.58 9.70 11.94
N LEU A 128 0.58 10.43 12.43
CA LEU A 128 0.46 11.85 12.15
C LEU A 128 1.60 12.64 12.84
N LYS A 129 2.31 13.46 12.07
CA LYS A 129 3.43 14.32 12.54
C LYS A 129 3.18 15.82 12.39
N VAL A 130 2.07 16.16 11.75
CA VAL A 130 1.60 17.53 11.49
C VAL A 130 0.20 17.69 12.09
N ASP A 131 -0.44 18.84 11.92
CA ASP A 131 -1.83 18.99 12.32
C ASP A 131 -2.76 18.05 11.53
N LEU A 132 -3.93 17.79 12.09
CA LEU A 132 -4.90 16.84 11.57
C LEU A 132 -5.27 17.10 10.09
N HIS A 133 -5.50 18.36 9.72
CA HIS A 133 -5.98 18.69 8.38
C HIS A 133 -4.86 18.65 7.35
N THR A 134 -3.66 19.11 7.70
CA THR A 134 -2.49 18.98 6.83
C THR A 134 -2.17 17.51 6.58
N GLY A 135 -2.21 16.66 7.60
CA GLY A 135 -1.99 15.22 7.45
C GLY A 135 -3.06 14.55 6.60
N ALA A 136 -4.33 14.91 6.80
CA ALA A 136 -5.45 14.43 6.00
C ALA A 136 -5.30 14.78 4.50
N ILE A 137 -4.97 16.03 4.20
CA ILE A 137 -4.72 16.49 2.82
C ILE A 137 -3.53 15.72 2.23
N ALA A 138 -2.43 15.59 2.97
CA ALA A 138 -1.25 14.87 2.52
C ALA A 138 -1.57 13.40 2.18
N GLU A 139 -2.25 12.66 3.07
CA GLU A 139 -2.64 11.27 2.83
C GLU A 139 -3.60 11.14 1.63
N GLY A 140 -4.54 12.07 1.47
CA GLY A 140 -5.44 12.10 0.33
C GLY A 140 -4.69 12.30 -1.00
N VAL A 141 -3.81 13.30 -1.08
CA VAL A 141 -3.04 13.62 -2.29
C VAL A 141 -2.02 12.53 -2.63
N LEU A 142 -1.31 12.01 -1.62
CA LEU A 142 -0.33 10.93 -1.81
C LEU A 142 -1.03 9.65 -2.27
N THR A 143 -2.17 9.30 -1.67
CA THR A 143 -2.94 8.12 -2.07
C THR A 143 -3.56 8.29 -3.46
N PHE A 144 -4.06 9.48 -3.80
CA PHE A 144 -4.50 9.81 -5.16
C PHE A 144 -3.38 9.57 -6.17
N THR A 145 -2.22 10.19 -5.93
CA THR A 145 -1.07 10.10 -6.84
C THR A 145 -0.60 8.65 -6.98
N HIS A 146 -0.49 7.93 -5.86
CA HIS A 146 -0.09 6.53 -5.85
C HIS A 146 -1.04 5.67 -6.69
N ASN A 147 -2.34 5.79 -6.48
CA ASN A 147 -3.33 4.97 -7.18
C ASN A 147 -3.45 5.33 -8.66
N LEU A 148 -3.27 6.61 -9.02
CA LEU A 148 -3.25 7.03 -10.42
C LEU A 148 -2.04 6.42 -11.15
N VAL A 149 -0.86 6.43 -10.52
CA VAL A 149 0.35 5.80 -11.05
C VAL A 149 0.22 4.29 -11.12
N ILE A 150 -0.35 3.63 -10.10
CA ILE A 150 -0.62 2.17 -10.12
C ILE A 150 -1.52 1.84 -11.32
N LEU A 151 -2.64 2.55 -11.49
CA LEU A 151 -3.56 2.33 -12.60
C LEU A 151 -2.84 2.49 -13.95
N PHE A 152 -2.07 3.56 -14.11
CA PHE A 152 -1.30 3.80 -15.33
C PHE A 152 -0.28 2.68 -15.63
N ILE A 153 0.54 2.30 -14.65
CA ILE A 153 1.56 1.26 -14.80
C ILE A 153 0.91 -0.12 -15.05
N MET A 154 -0.18 -0.44 -14.36
CA MET A 154 -0.84 -1.73 -14.50
C MET A 154 -1.47 -1.91 -15.88
N LEU A 155 -2.13 -0.86 -16.37
CA LEU A 155 -2.96 -0.91 -17.58
C LEU A 155 -2.21 -0.53 -18.86
N LYS A 156 -1.22 0.36 -18.76
CA LYS A 156 -0.44 0.87 -19.92
C LYS A 156 1.08 0.71 -19.77
N GLY A 157 1.56 0.25 -18.62
CA GLY A 157 3.00 0.09 -18.38
C GLY A 157 3.61 -1.13 -19.09
N PRO A 158 4.89 -1.42 -18.81
CA PRO A 158 5.64 -2.49 -19.45
C PRO A 158 4.98 -3.86 -19.29
N ARG A 159 5.13 -4.73 -20.30
CA ARG A 159 4.61 -6.11 -20.25
C ARG A 159 5.40 -7.02 -19.31
N ASN A 160 6.70 -6.76 -19.16
CA ASN A 160 7.57 -7.54 -18.29
C ASN A 160 7.14 -7.34 -16.81
N PRO A 161 6.75 -8.41 -16.08
CA PRO A 161 6.29 -8.29 -14.69
C PRO A 161 7.32 -7.68 -13.74
N TRP A 162 8.61 -7.99 -13.91
CA TRP A 162 9.68 -7.42 -13.09
C TRP A 162 9.78 -5.91 -13.27
N VAL A 163 9.87 -5.44 -14.52
CA VAL A 163 9.96 -4.01 -14.82
C VAL A 163 8.70 -3.28 -14.34
N LYS A 164 7.53 -3.90 -14.53
CA LYS A 164 6.25 -3.33 -14.06
C LYS A 164 6.24 -3.14 -12.54
N VAL A 165 6.60 -4.16 -11.77
CA VAL A 165 6.63 -4.08 -10.31
C VAL A 165 7.76 -3.17 -9.82
N TYR A 166 8.91 -3.16 -10.48
CA TYR A 166 9.99 -2.23 -10.18
C TYR A 166 9.54 -0.77 -10.27
N LEU A 167 8.81 -0.40 -11.34
CA LEU A 167 8.26 0.95 -11.48
C LEU A 167 7.25 1.30 -10.38
N LEU A 168 6.42 0.34 -9.95
CA LEU A 168 5.55 0.54 -8.78
C LEU A 168 6.38 0.79 -7.53
N SER A 169 7.42 -0.02 -7.30
CA SER A 169 8.29 0.11 -6.13
C SER A 169 9.00 1.46 -6.11
N VAL A 170 9.49 1.95 -7.25
CA VAL A 170 10.04 3.31 -7.39
C VAL A 170 8.98 4.36 -7.01
N ALA A 171 7.78 4.28 -7.59
CA ALA A 171 6.71 5.23 -7.32
C ALA A 171 6.31 5.24 -5.83
N THR A 172 6.17 4.07 -5.22
CA THR A 172 5.87 3.92 -3.79
C THR A 172 6.97 4.56 -2.93
N LEU A 173 8.25 4.28 -3.23
CA LEU A 173 9.37 4.83 -2.45
C LEU A 173 9.44 6.35 -2.57
N VAL A 174 9.28 6.91 -3.77
CA VAL A 174 9.24 8.38 -3.96
C VAL A 174 8.13 8.99 -3.10
N LEU A 175 6.92 8.45 -3.15
CA LEU A 175 5.80 8.97 -2.36
C LEU A 175 6.01 8.80 -0.85
N VAL A 176 6.61 7.68 -0.42
CA VAL A 176 6.95 7.47 0.99
C VAL A 176 7.98 8.50 1.48
N LEU A 177 8.99 8.81 0.67
CA LEU A 177 9.97 9.84 1.00
C LEU A 177 9.32 11.22 1.05
N THR A 178 8.52 11.58 0.05
CA THR A 178 7.81 12.87 -0.01
C THR A 178 6.83 13.06 1.15
N GLY A 179 6.10 12.01 1.53
CA GLY A 179 5.14 12.06 2.64
C GLY A 179 5.76 11.87 4.03
N SER A 180 7.06 11.56 4.11
CA SER A 180 7.70 11.11 5.36
C SER A 180 7.61 12.13 6.50
N GLY A 181 7.61 13.43 6.18
CA GLY A 181 7.48 14.53 7.13
C GLY A 181 6.06 14.75 7.63
N TYR A 182 5.03 14.31 6.91
CA TYR A 182 3.63 14.54 7.26
C TYR A 182 3.06 13.38 8.09
N THR A 183 3.14 12.17 7.54
CA THR A 183 2.50 10.99 8.14
C THR A 183 3.36 9.73 8.07
N GLY A 184 4.47 9.74 7.32
CA GLY A 184 5.17 8.49 6.98
C GLY A 184 4.22 7.59 6.19
N PRO A 185 3.88 7.98 4.96
CA PRO A 185 2.53 7.88 4.45
C PRO A 185 2.08 6.45 4.36
N SER A 186 0.83 6.25 4.77
CA SER A 186 0.25 4.93 4.85
C SER A 186 0.07 4.32 3.48
N LEU A 187 -0.54 5.07 2.56
CA LEU A 187 -0.97 4.64 1.22
C LEU A 187 -1.89 3.40 1.21
N ASN A 188 -2.20 2.85 2.38
CA ASN A 188 -2.90 1.61 2.63
C ASN A 188 -3.59 1.67 4.02
N PRO A 189 -4.90 1.97 4.07
CA PRO A 189 -5.64 2.06 5.33
C PRO A 189 -5.50 0.86 6.26
N ALA A 190 -5.41 -0.36 5.72
CA ALA A 190 -5.23 -1.57 6.53
C ALA A 190 -3.86 -1.64 7.21
N ASN A 191 -2.80 -1.17 6.55
CA ASN A 191 -1.47 -1.05 7.14
C ASN A 191 -1.45 -0.02 8.27
N ALA A 192 -1.97 1.19 8.05
CA ALA A 192 -2.08 2.20 9.12
C ALA A 192 -2.90 1.69 10.30
N PHE A 193 -4.01 1.00 10.05
CA PHE A 193 -4.84 0.46 11.12
C PHE A 193 -4.09 -0.56 11.98
N GLY A 194 -3.32 -1.47 11.37
CA GLY A 194 -2.49 -2.43 12.12
C GLY A 194 -1.56 -1.74 13.13
N TRP A 195 -0.89 -0.69 12.69
CA TRP A 195 0.00 0.10 13.55
C TRP A 195 -0.74 0.92 14.60
N ALA A 196 -1.87 1.52 14.24
CA ALA A 196 -2.71 2.25 15.19
C ALA A 196 -3.27 1.31 16.27
N TYR A 197 -3.61 0.06 15.92
CA TYR A 197 -4.09 -0.93 16.87
C TYR A 197 -3.03 -1.24 17.93
N MET A 198 -1.81 -1.57 17.50
CA MET A 198 -0.70 -1.86 18.42
C MET A 198 -0.31 -0.67 19.31
N ASN A 199 -0.60 0.55 18.88
CA ASN A 199 -0.34 1.77 19.63
C ASN A 199 -1.56 2.28 20.41
N ASN A 200 -2.65 1.51 20.52
CA ASN A 200 -3.91 1.93 21.17
C ASN A 200 -4.52 3.23 20.60
N LYS A 201 -4.29 3.49 19.32
CA LYS A 201 -4.79 4.67 18.57
C LYS A 201 -5.86 4.32 17.53
N HIS A 202 -6.26 3.06 17.41
CA HIS A 202 -7.16 2.58 16.36
C HIS A 202 -8.56 3.21 16.38
N SER A 203 -9.03 3.66 17.55
CA SER A 203 -10.36 4.29 17.73
C SER A 203 -10.31 5.82 17.68
N THR A 204 -9.18 6.42 17.29
CA THR A 204 -9.03 7.88 17.24
C THR A 204 -9.66 8.48 15.99
N TRP A 205 -10.09 9.73 16.08
CA TRP A 205 -10.52 10.49 14.90
C TRP A 205 -9.39 10.66 13.88
N GLU A 206 -8.14 10.81 14.34
CA GLU A 206 -6.95 10.76 13.49
C GLU A 206 -6.95 9.51 12.62
N GLN A 207 -7.10 8.33 13.23
CA GLN A 207 -7.09 7.07 12.49
C GLN A 207 -8.21 7.00 11.45
N PHE A 208 -9.43 7.38 11.83
CA PHE A 208 -10.57 7.28 10.93
C PHE A 208 -10.54 8.34 9.81
N TYR A 209 -10.22 9.59 10.12
CA TYR A 209 -10.23 10.68 9.16
C TYR A 209 -8.99 10.66 8.25
N VAL A 210 -7.78 10.67 8.85
CA VAL A 210 -6.51 10.81 8.11
C VAL A 210 -6.14 9.53 7.37
N PHE A 211 -6.36 8.36 7.98
CA PHE A 211 -5.85 7.09 7.44
C PHE A 211 -6.90 6.19 6.79
N TRP A 212 -8.20 6.50 6.93
CA TRP A 212 -9.27 5.81 6.19
C TRP A 212 -9.97 6.74 5.19
N ILE A 213 -10.66 7.78 5.65
CA ILE A 213 -11.50 8.63 4.78
C ILE A 213 -10.67 9.28 3.67
N CYS A 214 -9.61 10.02 4.02
CA CYS A 214 -8.84 10.79 3.05
C CYS A 214 -8.13 9.90 2.00
N PRO A 215 -7.45 8.80 2.37
CA PRO A 215 -6.91 7.85 1.40
C PRO A 215 -7.95 7.24 0.48
N LEU A 216 -9.14 6.89 0.98
CA LEU A 216 -10.21 6.33 0.16
C LEU A 216 -10.76 7.38 -0.81
N MET A 217 -10.94 8.63 -0.38
CA MET A 217 -11.31 9.74 -1.27
C MET A 217 -10.26 9.98 -2.36
N GLY A 218 -8.97 9.93 -2.00
CA GLY A 218 -7.87 9.99 -2.96
C GLY A 218 -7.92 8.84 -3.98
N ALA A 219 -8.19 7.62 -3.52
CA ALA A 219 -8.32 6.44 -4.38
C ALA A 219 -9.52 6.52 -5.34
N VAL A 220 -10.69 6.97 -4.87
CA VAL A 220 -11.87 7.23 -5.73
C VAL A 220 -11.50 8.26 -6.79
N SER A 221 -10.90 9.38 -6.38
CA SER A 221 -10.50 10.46 -7.29
C SER A 221 -9.50 9.98 -8.35
N ALA A 222 -8.58 9.10 -7.99
CA ALA A 222 -7.63 8.49 -8.93
C ALA A 222 -8.33 7.59 -9.96
N GLY A 223 -9.29 6.77 -9.51
CA GLY A 223 -10.09 5.92 -10.38
C GLY A 223 -10.93 6.73 -11.37
N LEU A 224 -11.59 7.80 -10.90
CA LEU A 224 -12.34 8.72 -11.75
C LEU A 224 -11.41 9.46 -12.73
N GLY A 225 -10.29 10.01 -12.24
CA GLY A 225 -9.29 10.68 -13.06
C GLY A 225 -8.76 9.78 -14.17
N HIS A 226 -8.49 8.51 -13.89
CA HIS A 226 -8.11 7.53 -14.90
C HIS A 226 -9.19 7.37 -15.99
N ARG A 227 -10.48 7.28 -15.61
CA ARG A 227 -11.59 7.18 -16.59
C ARG A 227 -11.64 8.42 -17.49
N PHE A 228 -11.58 9.61 -16.91
CA PHE A 228 -11.63 10.87 -17.66
C PHE A 228 -10.45 11.00 -18.62
N LEU A 229 -9.22 10.73 -18.15
CA LEU A 229 -8.02 10.91 -18.97
C LEU A 229 -7.87 9.84 -20.06
N PHE A 230 -8.28 8.59 -19.81
CA PHE A 230 -7.88 7.46 -20.66
C PHE A 230 -9.02 6.64 -21.26
N MET A 231 -10.23 6.64 -20.70
CA MET A 231 -11.36 5.96 -21.34
C MET A 231 -12.10 6.85 -22.34
N SER A 232 -12.07 8.18 -22.15
CA SER A 232 -12.60 9.14 -23.12
C SER A 232 -11.94 8.99 -24.51
N GLN A 233 -10.63 8.74 -24.55
CA GLN A 233 -9.88 8.60 -25.81
C GLN A 233 -10.18 7.31 -26.60
N THR A 234 -10.61 6.23 -25.92
CA THR A 234 -10.93 4.96 -26.59
C THR A 234 -12.23 5.02 -27.39
N LYS A 235 -13.17 5.90 -27.00
CA LYS A 235 -14.38 6.17 -27.80
C LYS A 235 -14.09 7.00 -29.04
N GLN A 236 -13.18 7.98 -28.98
CA GLN A 236 -12.82 8.80 -30.14
C GLN A 236 -12.00 8.04 -31.20
N LYS A 237 -11.20 7.04 -30.83
CA LYS A 237 -10.47 6.20 -31.81
C LYS A 237 -11.33 5.16 -32.53
N LYS A 238 -12.60 4.99 -32.15
CA LYS A 238 -13.53 4.02 -32.73
C LYS A 238 -14.70 4.69 -33.49
N ALA A 239 -14.67 6.01 -33.63
CA ALA A 239 -15.64 6.79 -34.39
C ALA A 239 -15.04 7.20 -35.75
#